data_AF-A2XDE6-F1
#
_entry.id   AF-A2XDE6-F1
#
_cell.length_a   1.000
_cell.length_b   1.000
_cell.length_c   1.000
_cell.angle_alpha   90.00
_cell.angle_beta   90.00
_cell.angle_gamma   90.00
#
_symmetry.space_group_name_H-M   'P 1'
#
loop_
_entity.id
_entity.type
_entity.pdbx_description
1 polymer ?
#
loop_
_entity_poly.entity_id
_entity_poly.type
_entity_poly.pdbx_seq_one_letter_code
_entity_poly.pdbx_strand_id
1 'polypeptide(L)'
;MGAASSRLEKALGEQFPEGERYFGLENFGNTCYCNSVLQALYFCVPFREQLLEYYANNKSTGDVEDNMLTCLADLFSQISNQKKKTGVIAPKRFIQRLKKQNEIFRSYMHQDAHEFLNFLLNELVDILEKESKVVAEPCENSSLKKNSNGPINVQLNGTKKEPVPTLVHKCFQGILTNETRCLRCETVTDRDETFFDLSLDIEQNSSITSCLKNFSSTETLNAEDKFFCDKCCSLQEAQKRMKIKKPPNILVIHLKRFKYIEQLGRYKKLSYRVVFPLELKLINTVDNSDLEYSLFAVLVHVGSGPNHGHYISLVKSHNHWLFFDDENVEMTDESMVQTFFGSAQEFSGNTDNGYILFYESLAEKS
;
A
#
# COMPACT_ATOMS: atom_id res chain seq x y z
N MET A 1 -29.58 -12.19 30.81
CA MET A 1 -28.18 -12.30 31.26
C MET A 1 -27.35 -11.32 30.44
N GLY A 2 -26.90 -10.23 31.05
CA GLY A 2 -26.26 -9.12 30.34
C GLY A 2 -24.95 -9.55 29.70
N ALA A 3 -24.82 -9.34 28.39
CA ALA A 3 -23.55 -9.47 27.71
C ALA A 3 -22.58 -8.47 28.36
N ALA A 4 -21.49 -8.97 28.94
CA ALA A 4 -20.42 -8.12 29.44
C ALA A 4 -19.87 -7.33 28.24
N SER A 5 -20.23 -6.05 28.17
CA SER A 5 -19.71 -5.14 27.16
C SER A 5 -18.18 -5.12 27.24
N SER A 6 -17.52 -5.21 26.08
CA SER A 6 -16.05 -5.29 26.03
C SER A 6 -15.42 -4.02 26.61
N ARG A 7 -14.14 -4.07 27.01
CA ARG A 7 -13.43 -2.88 27.52
C ARG A 7 -13.48 -1.72 26.52
N LEU A 8 -13.36 -2.04 25.23
CA LEU A 8 -13.43 -1.08 24.13
C LEU A 8 -14.83 -0.48 23.95
N GLU A 9 -15.88 -1.31 24.01
CA GLU A 9 -17.26 -0.80 23.97
C GLU A 9 -17.58 0.10 25.16
N LYS A 10 -17.05 -0.22 26.34
CA LYS A 10 -17.19 0.63 27.54
C LYS A 10 -16.41 1.93 27.42
N ALA A 11 -15.23 1.91 26.80
CA ALA A 11 -14.41 3.09 26.59
C ALA A 11 -15.06 4.07 25.60
N LEU A 12 -15.64 3.54 24.51
CA LEU A 12 -16.30 4.35 23.48
C LEU A 12 -17.72 4.76 23.87
N GLY A 13 -18.45 3.93 24.61
CA GLY A 13 -19.81 4.25 25.08
C GLY A 13 -20.74 4.72 23.96
N GLU A 14 -21.25 5.95 24.08
CA GLU A 14 -22.13 6.61 23.10
C GLU A 14 -21.39 7.09 21.83
N GLN A 15 -20.06 7.18 21.86
CA GLN A 15 -19.23 7.58 20.72
C GLN A 15 -18.94 6.42 19.76
N PHE A 16 -19.45 5.21 20.06
CA PHE A 16 -19.27 4.04 19.20
C PHE A 16 -20.03 4.27 17.87
N PRO A 17 -19.35 4.38 16.72
CA PRO A 17 -20.01 4.71 15.46
C PRO A 17 -21.02 3.65 15.04
N GLU A 18 -22.18 4.08 14.52
CA GLU A 18 -23.19 3.16 14.01
C GLU A 18 -22.66 2.42 12.77
N GLY A 19 -22.93 1.11 12.69
CA GLY A 19 -22.47 0.26 11.59
C GLY A 19 -21.00 -0.21 11.69
N GLU A 20 -20.15 0.44 12.49
CA GLU A 20 -18.76 0.03 12.62
C GLU A 20 -18.57 -1.22 13.50
N ARG A 21 -17.48 -1.94 13.23
CA ARG A 21 -17.11 -3.20 13.86
C ARG A 21 -15.59 -3.22 14.09
N TYR A 22 -15.18 -3.42 15.34
CA TYR A 22 -13.76 -3.40 15.72
C TYR A 22 -13.31 -4.79 16.17
N PHE A 23 -12.63 -5.50 15.27
CA PHE A 23 -12.21 -6.87 15.49
C PHE A 23 -10.70 -7.02 15.35
N GLY A 24 -10.06 -7.60 16.36
CA GLY A 24 -8.68 -8.06 16.27
C GLY A 24 -8.55 -9.28 15.37
N LEU A 25 -7.34 -9.56 14.91
CA LEU A 25 -7.00 -10.71 14.08
C LEU A 25 -6.07 -11.67 14.84
N GLU A 26 -6.46 -12.95 14.93
CA GLU A 26 -5.65 -14.00 15.55
C GLU A 26 -4.31 -14.16 14.82
N ASN A 27 -3.22 -14.28 15.58
CA ASN A 27 -1.88 -14.45 15.01
C ASN A 27 -1.55 -15.95 14.80
N PHE A 28 -1.31 -16.35 13.55
CA PHE A 28 -0.95 -17.72 13.15
C PHE A 28 0.56 -17.96 13.04
N GLY A 29 1.31 -17.45 14.02
CA GLY A 29 2.77 -17.56 14.12
C GLY A 29 3.49 -16.58 13.20
N ASN A 30 3.92 -15.45 13.78
CA ASN A 30 4.63 -14.35 13.11
C ASN A 30 3.86 -13.73 11.93
N THR A 31 2.53 -13.71 12.01
CA THR A 31 1.64 -13.14 10.97
C THR A 31 1.21 -11.69 11.26
N CYS A 32 1.78 -11.04 12.27
CA CYS A 32 1.45 -9.66 12.63
C CYS A 32 1.71 -8.64 11.50
N TYR A 33 2.70 -8.89 10.62
CA TYR A 33 2.92 -8.09 9.40
C TYR A 33 1.69 -8.11 8.48
N CYS A 34 1.00 -9.25 8.40
CA CYS A 34 -0.20 -9.42 7.61
C CYS A 34 -1.40 -8.77 8.32
N ASN A 35 -1.58 -9.05 9.61
CA ASN A 35 -2.68 -8.49 10.40
C ASN A 35 -2.66 -6.95 10.39
N SER A 36 -1.51 -6.33 10.61
CA SER A 36 -1.38 -4.87 10.64
C SER A 36 -1.74 -4.21 9.30
N VAL A 37 -1.33 -4.81 8.17
CA VAL A 37 -1.69 -4.36 6.81
C VAL A 37 -3.19 -4.56 6.54
N LEU A 38 -3.74 -5.72 6.91
CA LEU A 38 -5.17 -6.01 6.74
C LEU A 38 -6.05 -5.02 7.51
N GLN A 39 -5.65 -4.65 8.73
CA GLN A 39 -6.34 -3.61 9.50
C GLN A 39 -6.29 -2.26 8.77
N ALA A 40 -5.12 -1.81 8.32
CA ALA A 40 -5.00 -0.54 7.61
C ALA A 40 -5.84 -0.51 6.31
N LEU A 41 -5.86 -1.62 5.56
CA LEU A 41 -6.70 -1.76 4.36
C LEU A 41 -8.20 -1.83 4.69
N TYR A 42 -8.60 -2.44 5.82
CA TYR A 42 -10.00 -2.48 6.24
C TYR A 42 -10.53 -1.09 6.59
N PHE A 43 -9.72 -0.27 7.26
CA PHE A 43 -10.10 1.11 7.60
C PHE A 43 -9.93 2.11 6.44
N CYS A 44 -9.40 1.66 5.30
CA CYS A 44 -9.48 2.40 4.05
C CYS A 44 -10.91 2.25 3.47
N VAL A 45 -11.80 3.18 3.84
CA VAL A 45 -13.24 3.12 3.51
C VAL A 45 -13.48 2.94 2.00
N PRO A 46 -12.85 3.72 1.09
CA PRO A 46 -13.08 3.55 -0.35
C PRO A 46 -12.69 2.16 -0.86
N PHE A 47 -11.64 1.56 -0.31
CA PHE A 47 -11.20 0.22 -0.68
C PHE A 47 -12.12 -0.86 -0.10
N ARG A 48 -12.49 -0.74 1.19
CA ARG A 48 -13.41 -1.65 1.88
C ARG A 48 -14.75 -1.73 1.15
N GLU A 49 -15.36 -0.60 0.84
CA GLU A 49 -16.68 -0.53 0.22
C GLU A 49 -16.68 -1.12 -1.19
N GLN A 50 -15.72 -0.72 -2.03
CA GLN A 50 -15.60 -1.27 -3.39
C GLN A 50 -15.35 -2.79 -3.38
N LEU A 51 -14.55 -3.29 -2.45
CA LEU A 51 -14.29 -4.72 -2.33
C LEU A 51 -15.54 -5.49 -1.89
N LEU A 52 -16.30 -4.97 -0.92
CA LEU A 52 -17.55 -5.59 -0.46
C LEU A 52 -18.64 -5.56 -1.53
N GLU A 53 -18.76 -4.46 -2.29
CA GLU A 53 -19.69 -4.36 -3.41
C GLU A 53 -19.34 -5.36 -4.52
N TYR A 54 -18.05 -5.42 -4.92
CA TYR A 54 -17.56 -6.41 -5.87
C TYR A 54 -17.89 -7.84 -5.41
N TYR A 55 -17.67 -8.14 -4.13
CA TYR A 55 -17.94 -9.47 -3.58
C TYR A 55 -19.43 -9.80 -3.52
N ALA A 56 -20.29 -8.84 -3.19
CA ALA A 56 -21.74 -9.02 -3.20
C ALA A 56 -22.26 -9.35 -4.61
N ASN A 57 -21.77 -8.65 -5.63
CA ASN A 57 -22.17 -8.84 -7.02
C ASN A 57 -21.72 -10.19 -7.59
N ASN A 58 -20.52 -10.66 -7.22
CA ASN A 58 -19.96 -11.91 -7.73
C ASN A 58 -20.36 -13.16 -6.92
N LYS A 59 -20.78 -13.02 -5.66
CA LYS A 59 -21.26 -14.17 -4.86
C LYS A 59 -22.56 -14.75 -5.42
N SER A 60 -23.34 -13.96 -6.15
CA SER A 60 -24.60 -14.37 -6.77
C SER A 60 -24.43 -15.24 -8.03
N THR A 61 -23.25 -15.25 -8.66
CA THR A 61 -23.02 -15.97 -9.94
C THR A 61 -22.53 -17.41 -9.75
N GLY A 62 -22.28 -17.87 -8.52
CA GLY A 62 -22.07 -19.28 -8.18
C GLY A 62 -20.73 -19.90 -8.59
N ASP A 63 -19.89 -19.20 -9.37
CA ASP A 63 -18.62 -19.70 -9.91
C ASP A 63 -17.43 -18.81 -9.48
N VAL A 64 -17.34 -18.51 -8.18
CA VAL A 64 -16.28 -17.67 -7.64
C VAL A 64 -15.02 -18.52 -7.42
N GLU A 65 -14.01 -18.32 -8.27
CA GLU A 65 -12.70 -18.96 -8.12
C GLU A 65 -12.11 -18.61 -6.73
N ASP A 66 -11.68 -19.62 -5.98
CA ASP A 66 -11.05 -19.41 -4.68
C ASP A 66 -9.64 -18.80 -4.90
N ASN A 67 -9.51 -17.51 -4.62
CA ASN A 67 -8.32 -16.70 -4.88
C ASN A 67 -8.07 -15.69 -3.75
N MET A 68 -6.99 -14.90 -3.85
CA MET A 68 -6.62 -13.95 -2.80
C MET A 68 -7.70 -12.88 -2.57
N LEU A 69 -8.26 -12.34 -3.66
CA LEU A 69 -9.30 -11.32 -3.64
C LEU A 69 -10.56 -11.82 -2.93
N THR A 70 -11.00 -13.04 -3.24
CA THR A 70 -12.22 -13.62 -2.68
C THR A 70 -12.04 -14.02 -1.22
N CYS A 71 -10.83 -14.44 -0.81
CA CYS A 71 -10.48 -14.64 0.59
C CYS A 71 -10.45 -13.34 1.39
N LEU A 72 -9.89 -12.26 0.82
CA LEU A 72 -9.84 -10.95 1.45
C LEU A 72 -11.24 -10.36 1.62
N ALA A 73 -12.06 -10.44 0.57
CA ALA A 73 -13.42 -9.95 0.61
C ALA A 73 -14.31 -10.74 1.58
N ASP A 74 -14.15 -12.06 1.66
CA ASP A 74 -14.81 -12.90 2.66
C ASP A 74 -14.42 -12.49 4.08
N LEU A 75 -13.13 -12.23 4.34
CA LEU A 75 -12.65 -11.73 5.63
C LEU A 75 -13.29 -10.37 5.99
N PHE A 76 -13.30 -9.41 5.07
CA PHE A 76 -13.89 -8.08 5.30
C PHE A 76 -15.41 -8.14 5.49
N SER A 77 -16.07 -9.02 4.73
CA SER A 77 -17.49 -9.32 4.89
C SER A 77 -17.77 -9.96 6.25
N GLN A 78 -16.90 -10.87 6.71
CA GLN A 78 -17.03 -11.50 8.03
C GLN A 78 -16.89 -10.49 9.16
N ILE A 79 -16.00 -9.50 9.06
CA ILE A 79 -15.85 -8.43 10.05
C ILE A 79 -17.11 -7.54 10.06
N SER A 80 -17.54 -7.07 8.88
CA SER A 80 -18.64 -6.11 8.74
C SER A 80 -20.00 -6.70 9.13
N ASN A 81 -20.21 -8.00 8.89
CA ASN A 81 -21.47 -8.69 9.21
C ASN A 81 -21.53 -9.29 10.64
N GLN A 82 -20.55 -9.01 11.51
CA GLN A 82 -20.61 -9.51 12.89
C GLN A 82 -21.79 -8.92 13.66
N LYS A 83 -22.43 -9.76 14.49
CA LYS A 83 -23.49 -9.33 15.41
C LYS A 83 -22.96 -8.53 16.59
N LYS A 84 -21.76 -8.87 17.06
CA LYS A 84 -21.07 -8.16 18.14
C LYS A 84 -20.36 -6.94 17.59
N LYS A 85 -20.31 -5.85 18.36
CA LYS A 85 -19.57 -4.64 17.98
C LYS A 85 -18.05 -4.85 18.03
N THR A 86 -17.59 -5.70 18.95
CA THR A 86 -16.18 -5.98 19.17
C THR A 86 -15.88 -7.48 19.31
N GLY A 87 -14.66 -7.89 19.01
CA GLY A 87 -14.21 -9.27 19.18
C GLY A 87 -12.90 -9.59 18.47
N VAL A 88 -12.69 -10.87 18.18
CA VAL A 88 -11.51 -11.39 17.49
C VAL A 88 -11.98 -12.29 16.34
N ILE A 89 -11.32 -12.19 15.18
CA ILE A 89 -11.55 -13.04 14.01
C ILE A 89 -10.25 -13.76 13.65
N ALA A 90 -10.40 -15.00 13.21
CA ALA A 90 -9.31 -15.86 12.81
C ALA A 90 -9.16 -15.84 11.27
N PRO A 91 -8.18 -15.12 10.67
CA PRO A 91 -7.99 -15.08 9.21
C PRO A 91 -7.41 -16.38 8.60
N LYS A 92 -7.85 -17.56 9.06
CA LYS A 92 -7.30 -18.88 8.68
C LYS A 92 -7.32 -19.11 7.17
N ARG A 93 -8.45 -18.85 6.52
CA ARG A 93 -8.63 -19.06 5.08
C ARG A 93 -7.68 -18.16 4.27
N PHE A 94 -7.59 -16.88 4.65
CA PHE A 94 -6.71 -15.91 4.01
C PHE A 94 -5.23 -16.31 4.16
N ILE A 95 -4.79 -16.65 5.37
CA ILE A 95 -3.39 -17.04 5.63
C ILE A 95 -3.04 -18.36 4.90
N GLN A 96 -3.94 -19.34 4.88
CA GLN A 96 -3.72 -20.58 4.12
C GLN A 96 -3.57 -20.31 2.62
N ARG A 97 -4.36 -19.39 2.07
CA ARG A 97 -4.27 -18.99 0.66
C ARG A 97 -2.96 -18.25 0.38
N LEU A 98 -2.56 -17.32 1.25
CA LEU A 98 -1.30 -16.58 1.16
C LEU A 98 -0.09 -17.51 1.10
N LYS A 99 -0.03 -18.47 2.04
CA LYS A 99 1.04 -19.48 2.10
C LYS A 99 1.09 -20.42 0.90
N LYS A 100 -0.04 -20.57 0.19
CA LYS A 100 -0.13 -21.40 -1.03
C LYS A 100 0.32 -20.64 -2.27
N GLN A 101 0.05 -19.34 -2.36
CA GLN A 101 0.36 -18.53 -3.54
C GLN A 101 1.79 -18.00 -3.57
N ASN A 102 2.36 -17.64 -2.42
CA ASN A 102 3.69 -17.05 -2.37
C ASN A 102 4.61 -17.85 -1.44
N GLU A 103 5.74 -18.31 -2.00
CA GLU A 103 6.73 -19.12 -1.29
C GLU A 103 7.42 -18.35 -0.15
N ILE A 104 7.61 -17.04 -0.31
CA ILE A 104 8.27 -16.18 0.69
C ILE A 104 7.47 -16.20 2.00
N PHE A 105 6.14 -16.07 1.90
CA PHE A 105 5.23 -16.03 3.05
C PHE A 105 4.83 -17.42 3.59
N ARG A 106 5.30 -18.51 2.98
CA ARG A 106 4.96 -19.89 3.39
C ARG A 106 5.56 -20.28 4.73
N SER A 107 6.69 -19.68 5.08
CA SER A 107 7.40 -19.94 6.33
C SER A 107 6.67 -19.35 7.56
N TYR A 108 7.13 -19.71 8.75
CA TYR A 108 6.70 -19.10 10.02
C TYR A 108 7.68 -18.00 10.47
N MET A 109 8.48 -17.45 9.55
CA MET A 109 9.41 -16.36 9.84
C MET A 109 8.67 -15.02 9.83
N HIS A 110 9.21 -14.02 10.52
CA HIS A 110 8.77 -12.64 10.32
C HIS A 110 9.06 -12.20 8.89
N GLN A 111 8.18 -11.37 8.35
CA GLN A 111 8.23 -10.87 6.98
C GLN A 111 8.04 -9.37 6.99
N ASP A 112 8.43 -8.72 5.89
CA ASP A 112 8.26 -7.29 5.75
C ASP A 112 6.80 -6.94 5.42
N ALA A 113 6.19 -6.04 6.19
CA ALA A 113 4.83 -5.59 5.96
C ALA A 113 4.68 -4.83 4.62
N HIS A 114 5.73 -4.14 4.17
CA HIS A 114 5.73 -3.42 2.89
C HIS A 114 5.78 -4.39 1.71
N GLU A 115 6.59 -5.45 1.81
CA GLU A 115 6.63 -6.51 0.79
C GLU A 115 5.28 -7.24 0.70
N PHE A 116 4.66 -7.54 1.84
CA PHE A 116 3.33 -8.13 1.87
C PHE A 116 2.26 -7.21 1.25
N LEU A 117 2.26 -5.92 1.59
CA LEU A 117 1.32 -4.95 1.02
C LEU A 117 1.47 -4.87 -0.51
N ASN A 118 2.72 -4.77 -0.99
CA ASN A 118 3.00 -4.72 -2.42
C ASN A 118 2.58 -6.00 -3.14
N PHE A 119 2.91 -7.16 -2.59
CA PHE A 119 2.43 -8.43 -3.13
C PHE A 119 0.90 -8.48 -3.20
N LEU A 120 0.23 -8.11 -2.11
CA LEU A 120 -1.23 -8.17 -2.03
C LEU A 120 -1.87 -7.27 -3.10
N LEU A 121 -1.50 -5.98 -3.17
CA LEU A 121 -2.11 -5.04 -4.11
C LEU A 121 -1.90 -5.47 -5.57
N ASN A 122 -0.71 -5.92 -5.94
CA ASN A 122 -0.43 -6.39 -7.30
C ASN A 122 -1.20 -7.69 -7.63
N GLU A 123 -1.25 -8.66 -6.72
CA GLU A 123 -2.02 -9.89 -6.92
C GLU A 123 -3.53 -9.59 -7.09
N LEU A 124 -4.07 -8.64 -6.33
CA LEU A 124 -5.47 -8.20 -6.49
C LEU A 124 -5.70 -7.55 -7.87
N VAL A 125 -4.75 -6.75 -8.35
CA VAL A 125 -4.82 -6.16 -9.70
C VAL A 125 -4.82 -7.24 -10.77
N ASP A 126 -3.89 -8.19 -10.70
CA ASP A 126 -3.75 -9.27 -11.68
C ASP A 126 -5.02 -10.12 -11.78
N ILE A 127 -5.64 -10.44 -10.63
CA ILE A 127 -6.92 -11.17 -10.57
C ILE A 127 -8.02 -10.36 -11.26
N LEU A 128 -8.18 -9.09 -10.90
CA LEU A 128 -9.24 -8.23 -11.45
C LEU A 128 -9.06 -7.95 -12.95
N GLU A 129 -7.83 -7.80 -13.42
CA GLU A 129 -7.53 -7.66 -14.85
C GLU A 129 -7.82 -8.94 -15.62
N LYS A 130 -7.49 -10.10 -15.07
CA LYS A 130 -7.76 -11.41 -15.68
C LYS A 130 -9.27 -11.61 -15.84
N GLU A 131 -10.05 -11.31 -14.80
CA GLU A 131 -11.52 -11.38 -14.83
C GLU A 131 -12.11 -10.41 -15.87
N SER A 132 -11.60 -9.18 -15.93
CA SER A 132 -12.04 -8.17 -16.90
C SER A 132 -11.78 -8.60 -18.35
N LYS A 133 -10.65 -9.28 -18.60
CA LYS A 133 -10.31 -9.85 -19.92
C LYS A 133 -11.25 -10.99 -20.31
N VAL A 134 -11.59 -11.88 -19.35
CA VAL A 134 -12.52 -12.99 -19.59
C VAL A 134 -13.93 -12.48 -19.92
N VAL A 135 -14.41 -11.44 -19.25
CA VAL A 135 -15.73 -10.83 -19.55
C VAL A 135 -15.74 -10.11 -20.91
N ALA A 136 -14.59 -9.55 -21.33
CA ALA A 136 -14.45 -8.87 -22.61
C ALA A 136 -14.34 -9.81 -23.82
N GLU A 137 -14.08 -11.11 -23.61
CA GLU A 137 -14.04 -12.14 -24.65
C GLU A 137 -15.17 -13.18 -24.52
N PRO A 138 -16.43 -12.87 -24.86
CA PRO A 138 -17.43 -13.89 -25.10
C PRO A 138 -17.23 -14.51 -26.49
N CYS A 139 -16.70 -15.75 -26.52
CA CYS A 139 -16.74 -16.75 -27.61
C CYS A 139 -17.25 -16.29 -28.99
N GLU A 140 -16.34 -15.98 -29.93
CA GLU A 140 -16.59 -16.27 -31.35
C GLU A 140 -16.33 -17.77 -31.59
N ASN A 141 -17.38 -18.58 -31.47
CA ASN A 141 -17.38 -19.97 -31.92
C ASN A 141 -18.51 -20.22 -32.92
N SER A 142 -18.24 -19.92 -34.20
CA SER A 142 -18.75 -20.61 -35.40
C SER A 142 -18.01 -19.97 -36.58
N SER A 143 -17.35 -20.62 -37.54
CA SER A 143 -17.52 -21.93 -38.16
C SER A 143 -16.24 -22.28 -38.94
N LEU A 144 -15.84 -23.54 -38.91
CA LEU A 144 -14.88 -24.10 -39.87
C LEU A 144 -15.31 -23.83 -41.32
N LYS A 145 -14.51 -23.07 -42.08
CA LYS A 145 -14.36 -23.25 -43.53
C LYS A 145 -12.90 -23.13 -43.96
N LYS A 146 -12.30 -24.29 -44.27
CA LYS A 146 -11.08 -24.42 -45.06
C LYS A 146 -11.29 -23.78 -46.44
N ASN A 147 -10.41 -22.86 -46.84
CA ASN A 147 -9.58 -22.92 -48.06
C ASN A 147 -9.08 -21.52 -48.45
N SER A 148 -7.75 -21.34 -48.50
CA SER A 148 -6.96 -20.96 -49.69
C SER A 148 -5.69 -20.20 -49.30
N ASN A 149 -4.58 -20.65 -49.87
CA ASN A 149 -3.20 -20.19 -49.65
C ASN A 149 -2.96 -18.73 -50.06
N GLY A 150 -2.30 -17.95 -49.21
CA GLY A 150 -1.69 -16.66 -49.52
C GLY A 150 -0.69 -16.25 -48.42
N PRO A 151 0.41 -15.52 -48.73
CA PRO A 151 1.48 -15.27 -47.77
C PRO A 151 1.03 -14.29 -46.69
N ILE A 152 1.37 -14.66 -45.46
CA ILE A 152 1.01 -13.98 -44.21
C ILE A 152 1.77 -12.66 -44.13
N ASN A 153 1.03 -11.54 -44.17
CA ASN A 153 1.53 -10.24 -43.73
C ASN A 153 0.94 -9.98 -42.34
N VAL A 154 1.69 -10.36 -41.29
CA VAL A 154 1.33 -10.07 -39.90
C VAL A 154 1.46 -8.56 -39.69
N GLN A 155 0.37 -7.82 -39.88
CA GLN A 155 0.25 -6.48 -39.32
C GLN A 155 0.05 -6.62 -37.80
N LEU A 156 1.15 -6.44 -37.06
CA LEU A 156 1.14 -6.17 -35.63
C LEU A 156 0.54 -4.77 -35.38
N ASN A 157 -0.78 -4.65 -35.53
CA ASN A 157 -1.52 -3.51 -34.97
C ASN A 157 -1.96 -3.85 -33.54
N GLY A 158 -0.97 -3.99 -32.67
CA GLY A 158 -1.17 -3.98 -31.22
C GLY A 158 -1.47 -2.54 -30.78
N THR A 159 -2.71 -2.10 -30.96
CA THR A 159 -3.22 -0.98 -30.17
C THR A 159 -3.21 -1.48 -28.72
N LYS A 160 -2.24 -1.02 -27.93
CA LYS A 160 -2.23 -1.22 -26.48
C LYS A 160 -3.51 -0.55 -25.96
N LYS A 161 -4.61 -1.32 -25.85
CA LYS A 161 -5.76 -0.90 -25.06
C LYS A 161 -5.22 -0.69 -23.66
N GLU A 162 -5.30 0.53 -23.15
CA GLU A 162 -4.98 0.79 -21.76
C GLU A 162 -5.84 -0.14 -20.88
N PRO A 163 -5.23 -0.86 -19.94
CA PRO A 163 -5.97 -1.76 -19.08
C PRO A 163 -7.05 -0.98 -18.32
N VAL A 164 -8.24 -1.57 -18.22
CA VAL A 164 -9.36 -0.95 -17.50
C VAL A 164 -8.96 -0.76 -16.03
N PRO A 165 -9.12 0.44 -15.45
CA PRO A 165 -8.70 0.69 -14.08
C PRO A 165 -9.53 -0.13 -13.09
N THR A 166 -8.85 -1.05 -12.42
CA THR A 166 -9.39 -1.88 -11.33
C THR A 166 -9.70 -1.04 -10.08
N LEU A 167 -10.41 -1.61 -9.09
CA LEU A 167 -10.67 -0.92 -7.82
C LEU A 167 -9.38 -0.52 -7.09
N VAL A 168 -8.32 -1.34 -7.19
CA VAL A 168 -7.01 -1.05 -6.61
C VAL A 168 -6.39 0.17 -7.28
N HIS A 169 -6.47 0.23 -8.62
CA HIS A 169 -5.99 1.38 -9.39
C HIS A 169 -6.73 2.66 -9.02
N LYS A 170 -8.05 2.61 -8.82
CA LYS A 170 -8.84 3.78 -8.41
C LYS A 170 -8.45 4.30 -7.03
N CYS A 171 -8.14 3.43 -6.08
CA CYS A 171 -7.79 3.81 -4.71
C CYS A 171 -6.32 4.27 -4.58
N PHE A 172 -5.38 3.45 -5.05
CA PHE A 172 -3.96 3.58 -4.67
C PHE A 172 -3.04 4.04 -5.80
N GLN A 173 -3.50 4.03 -7.07
CA GLN A 173 -2.60 4.35 -8.18
C GLN A 173 -2.31 5.84 -8.29
N GLY A 174 -1.04 6.20 -8.21
CA GLY A 174 -0.51 7.47 -8.68
C GLY A 174 0.34 7.31 -9.94
N ILE A 175 0.77 8.44 -10.49
CA ILE A 175 1.68 8.52 -11.64
C ILE A 175 2.84 9.45 -11.25
N LEU A 176 4.05 8.94 -11.40
CA LEU A 176 5.30 9.68 -11.31
C LEU A 176 5.80 10.01 -12.72
N THR A 177 6.41 11.17 -12.88
CA THR A 177 7.19 11.52 -14.08
C THR A 177 8.65 11.58 -13.70
N ASN A 178 9.44 10.67 -14.28
CA ASN A 178 10.89 10.66 -14.18
C ASN A 178 11.46 11.51 -15.32
N GLU A 179 11.92 12.70 -14.98
CA GLU A 179 12.51 13.65 -15.91
C GLU A 179 14.05 13.51 -15.86
N THR A 180 14.67 13.24 -16.99
CA THR A 180 16.13 13.19 -17.14
C THR A 180 16.59 14.23 -18.16
N ARG A 181 17.45 15.15 -17.72
CA ARG A 181 18.07 16.20 -18.54
C ARG A 181 19.54 15.91 -18.75
N CYS A 182 19.95 15.66 -20.00
CA CYS A 182 21.35 15.55 -20.38
C CYS A 182 22.08 16.89 -20.21
N LEU A 183 23.21 16.92 -19.50
CA LEU A 183 23.98 18.16 -19.29
C LEU A 183 24.87 18.53 -20.48
N ARG A 184 25.06 17.62 -21.45
CA ARG A 184 25.86 17.90 -22.66
C ARG A 184 25.04 18.48 -23.81
N CYS A 185 23.86 17.92 -24.09
CA CYS A 185 23.01 18.35 -25.21
C CYS A 185 21.67 18.97 -24.77
N GLU A 186 21.48 19.13 -23.46
CA GLU A 186 20.28 19.72 -22.84
C GLU A 186 18.96 19.02 -23.17
N THR A 187 19.02 17.83 -23.77
CA THR A 187 17.82 17.06 -24.08
C THR A 187 17.18 16.56 -22.80
N VAL A 188 15.89 16.86 -22.66
CA VAL A 188 15.03 16.39 -21.57
C VAL A 188 14.22 15.21 -22.08
N THR A 189 14.18 14.13 -21.30
CA THR A 189 13.34 12.97 -21.54
C THR A 189 12.46 12.73 -20.33
N ASP A 190 11.16 12.63 -20.56
CA ASP A 190 10.17 12.35 -19.53
C ASP A 190 9.67 10.91 -19.70
N ARG A 191 9.58 10.17 -18.60
CA ARG A 191 8.97 8.85 -18.55
C ARG A 191 7.97 8.78 -17.42
N ASP A 192 6.75 8.41 -17.75
CA ASP A 192 5.68 8.24 -16.76
C ASP A 192 5.67 6.80 -16.24
N GLU A 193 5.62 6.64 -14.93
CA GLU A 193 5.59 5.36 -14.21
C GLU A 193 4.47 5.39 -13.18
N THR A 194 3.70 4.30 -13.11
CA THR A 194 2.62 4.15 -12.12
C THR A 194 3.16 3.60 -10.80
N PHE A 195 2.56 3.98 -9.68
CA PHE A 195 2.92 3.46 -8.36
C PHE A 195 1.70 3.24 -7.47
N PHE A 196 1.80 2.33 -6.50
CA PHE A 196 0.81 2.15 -5.42
C PHE A 196 1.28 2.69 -4.07
N ASP A 197 2.59 2.79 -3.87
CA ASP A 197 3.22 3.40 -2.69
C ASP A 197 4.42 4.26 -3.06
N LEU A 198 4.75 5.22 -2.19
CA LEU A 198 5.99 5.99 -2.25
C LEU A 198 6.94 5.54 -1.15
N SER A 199 8.02 4.89 -1.55
CA SER A 199 9.10 4.48 -0.65
C SER A 199 10.13 5.62 -0.49
N LEU A 200 10.09 6.32 0.65
CA LEU A 200 10.91 7.49 0.93
C LEU A 200 12.17 7.15 1.70
N ASP A 201 13.28 7.75 1.29
CA ASP A 201 14.52 7.78 2.06
C ASP A 201 14.38 8.74 3.25
N ILE A 202 14.92 8.32 4.40
CA ILE A 202 14.75 9.01 5.67
C ILE A 202 16.06 9.54 6.22
N GLU A 203 15.97 10.68 6.90
CA GLU A 203 17.09 11.36 7.55
C GLU A 203 16.79 11.60 9.03
N GLN A 204 17.83 11.77 9.84
CA GLN A 204 17.68 12.01 11.27
C GLN A 204 17.02 13.36 11.54
N ASN A 205 16.00 13.37 12.42
CA ASN A 205 15.23 14.56 12.78
C ASN A 205 14.55 15.25 11.59
N SER A 206 14.00 14.45 10.66
CA SER A 206 13.30 14.94 9.47
C SER A 206 11.77 14.92 9.63
N SER A 207 11.07 15.32 8.57
CA SER A 207 9.61 15.23 8.47
C SER A 207 9.22 14.58 7.15
N ILE A 208 8.02 14.01 7.04
CA ILE A 208 7.48 13.48 5.78
C ILE A 208 7.47 14.54 4.69
N THR A 209 7.09 15.77 5.03
CA THR A 209 7.12 16.89 4.08
C THR A 209 8.54 17.15 3.56
N SER A 210 9.56 17.04 4.41
CA SER A 210 10.96 17.15 3.98
C SER A 210 11.39 15.95 3.11
N CYS A 211 11.03 14.72 3.50
CA CYS A 211 11.33 13.51 2.74
C CYS A 211 10.70 13.55 1.34
N LEU A 212 9.45 14.01 1.21
CA LEU A 212 8.77 14.18 -0.08
C LEU A 212 9.45 15.26 -0.94
N LYS A 213 9.87 16.37 -0.34
CA LYS A 213 10.66 17.40 -1.05
C LYS A 213 11.99 16.84 -1.54
N ASN A 214 12.66 16.02 -0.73
CA ASN A 214 13.91 15.37 -1.11
C ASN A 214 13.70 14.34 -2.23
N PHE A 215 12.60 13.58 -2.17
CA PHE A 215 12.21 12.63 -3.23
C PHE A 215 12.01 13.31 -4.59
N SER A 216 11.49 14.54 -4.61
CA SER A 216 11.36 15.35 -5.83
C SER A 216 12.52 16.30 -6.10
N SER A 217 13.61 16.18 -5.34
CA SER A 217 14.82 16.96 -5.60
C SER A 217 15.54 16.49 -6.87
N THR A 218 16.39 17.35 -7.42
CA THR A 218 17.18 17.02 -8.61
C THR A 218 18.47 16.34 -8.19
N GLU A 219 18.65 15.08 -8.58
CA GLU A 219 19.90 14.34 -8.43
C GLU A 219 20.78 14.52 -9.67
N THR A 220 22.11 14.52 -9.50
CA THR A 220 23.07 14.64 -10.62
C THR A 220 23.78 13.31 -10.81
N LEU A 221 23.49 12.65 -11.94
CA LEU A 221 24.12 11.42 -12.41
C LEU A 221 25.50 11.74 -12.98
N ASN A 222 26.56 11.34 -12.27
CA ASN A 222 27.95 11.64 -12.60
C ASN A 222 28.86 10.42 -12.38
N ALA A 223 30.13 10.55 -12.77
CA ALA A 223 31.15 9.50 -12.62
C ALA A 223 30.73 8.11 -13.13
N GLU A 224 30.47 7.16 -12.24
CA GLU A 224 30.09 5.77 -12.53
C GLU A 224 28.61 5.64 -12.91
N ASP A 225 27.77 6.59 -12.49
CA ASP A 225 26.31 6.59 -12.69
C ASP A 225 25.86 7.37 -13.93
N LYS A 226 26.76 7.61 -14.90
CA LYS A 226 26.42 8.37 -16.12
C LYS A 226 25.29 7.72 -16.90
N PHE A 227 24.37 8.52 -17.41
CA PHE A 227 23.23 8.03 -18.21
C PHE A 227 23.61 7.94 -19.69
N PHE A 228 23.06 6.94 -20.39
CA PHE A 228 23.23 6.86 -21.85
C PHE A 228 22.25 7.81 -22.55
N CYS A 229 22.79 8.81 -23.23
CA CYS A 229 21.99 9.77 -23.98
C CYS A 229 21.83 9.33 -25.43
N ASP A 230 20.60 9.05 -25.86
CA ASP A 230 20.30 8.63 -27.24
C ASP A 230 20.73 9.67 -28.29
N LYS A 231 20.57 10.97 -28.00
CA LYS A 231 21.00 12.03 -28.93
C LYS A 231 22.51 12.20 -29.01
N CYS A 232 23.24 11.95 -27.92
CA CYS A 232 24.71 12.01 -27.91
C CYS A 232 25.35 10.66 -28.26
N CYS A 233 24.55 9.59 -28.36
CA CYS A 233 24.95 8.19 -28.52
C CYS A 233 26.12 7.78 -27.60
N SER A 234 26.15 8.28 -26.36
CA SER A 234 27.25 8.06 -25.40
C SER A 234 26.80 8.33 -23.96
N LEU A 235 27.57 7.83 -22.99
CA LEU A 235 27.36 8.09 -21.56
C LEU A 235 27.67 9.57 -21.24
N GLN A 236 26.70 10.25 -20.66
CA GLN A 236 26.76 11.67 -20.32
C GLN A 236 26.33 11.90 -18.88
N GLU A 237 26.77 13.03 -18.33
CA GLU A 237 26.24 13.52 -17.07
C GLU A 237 24.81 14.03 -17.30
N ALA A 238 23.93 13.76 -16.34
CA ALA A 238 22.54 14.18 -16.40
C ALA A 238 22.01 14.62 -15.05
N GLN A 239 21.00 15.46 -15.09
CA GLN A 239 20.14 15.76 -13.95
C GLN A 239 18.89 14.90 -14.06
N LYS A 240 18.57 14.17 -13.00
CA LYS A 240 17.36 13.35 -12.91
C LYS A 240 16.49 13.86 -11.77
N ARG A 241 15.17 13.88 -11.95
CA ARG A 241 14.22 14.24 -10.90
C ARG A 241 12.92 13.48 -11.07
N MET A 242 12.31 13.10 -9.95
CA MET A 242 11.02 12.42 -9.92
C MET A 242 9.94 13.38 -9.45
N LYS A 243 8.86 13.52 -10.22
CA LYS A 243 7.74 14.39 -9.88
C LYS A 243 6.46 13.58 -9.75
N ILE A 244 5.59 13.95 -8.82
CA ILE A 244 4.24 13.40 -8.77
C ILE A 244 3.40 14.17 -9.79
N LYS A 245 2.99 13.46 -10.85
CA LYS A 245 2.14 13.97 -11.93
C LYS A 245 0.67 13.81 -11.60
N LYS A 246 0.29 12.63 -11.13
CA LYS A 246 -1.06 12.35 -10.63
C LYS A 246 -0.94 11.69 -9.26
N PRO A 247 -1.42 12.31 -8.18
CA PRO A 247 -1.43 11.68 -6.88
C PRO A 247 -2.64 10.73 -6.72
N PRO A 248 -2.53 9.67 -5.89
CA PRO A 248 -3.60 8.71 -5.65
C PRO A 248 -4.66 9.25 -4.69
N ASN A 249 -5.86 8.66 -4.66
CA ASN A 249 -6.87 9.00 -3.65
C ASN A 249 -6.36 8.61 -2.24
N ILE A 250 -5.76 7.43 -2.13
CA ILE A 250 -5.10 6.94 -0.93
C ILE A 250 -3.59 6.92 -1.16
N LEU A 251 -2.87 7.82 -0.51
CA LEU A 251 -1.43 7.90 -0.56
C LEU A 251 -0.81 6.99 0.50
N VAL A 252 -0.14 5.93 0.04
CA VAL A 252 0.66 5.04 0.88
C VAL A 252 2.10 5.51 0.86
N ILE A 253 2.65 5.83 2.03
CA ILE A 253 4.05 6.24 2.19
C ILE A 253 4.78 5.17 3.00
N HIS A 254 5.78 4.55 2.40
CA HIS A 254 6.69 3.64 3.07
C HIS A 254 7.97 4.37 3.47
N LEU A 255 8.39 4.23 4.72
CA LEU A 255 9.65 4.77 5.21
C LEU A 255 10.73 3.71 5.16
N LYS A 256 11.76 3.93 4.33
CA LYS A 256 12.91 3.01 4.16
C LYS A 256 13.80 2.97 5.41
N ARG A 257 13.27 2.36 6.48
CA ARG A 257 13.94 2.24 7.78
C ARG A 257 14.96 1.11 7.80
N PHE A 258 14.96 0.20 6.84
CA PHE A 258 15.97 -0.85 6.77
C PHE A 258 17.00 -0.49 5.72
N LYS A 259 18.23 -0.19 6.17
CA LYS A 259 19.35 0.14 5.29
C LYS A 259 20.45 -0.90 5.44
N TYR A 260 20.94 -1.41 4.33
CA TYR A 260 22.13 -2.26 4.32
C TYR A 260 23.35 -1.40 4.59
N ILE A 261 24.12 -1.75 5.62
CA ILE A 261 25.38 -1.06 5.95
C ILE A 261 26.52 -1.97 5.53
N GLU A 262 27.17 -1.64 4.41
CA GLU A 262 28.27 -2.43 3.84
C GLU A 262 29.39 -2.67 4.84
N GLN A 263 29.75 -1.65 5.63
CA GLN A 263 30.78 -1.75 6.68
C GLN A 263 30.48 -2.83 7.73
N LEU A 264 29.21 -3.14 7.98
CA LEU A 264 28.77 -4.14 8.94
C LEU A 264 28.31 -5.45 8.26
N GLY A 265 28.23 -5.48 6.93
CA GLY A 265 27.73 -6.62 6.16
C GLY A 265 26.29 -7.02 6.46
N ARG A 266 25.47 -6.12 7.03
CA ARG A 266 24.10 -6.43 7.49
C ARG A 266 23.14 -5.26 7.38
N TYR A 267 21.84 -5.57 7.37
CA TYR A 267 20.78 -4.58 7.52
C TYR A 267 20.72 -4.04 8.96
N LYS A 268 20.58 -2.72 9.09
CA LYS A 268 20.31 -2.01 10.35
C LYS A 268 18.98 -1.27 10.21
N LYS A 269 18.15 -1.35 11.26
CA LYS A 269 16.97 -0.50 11.38
C LYS A 269 17.38 0.92 11.78
N LEU A 270 16.90 1.90 11.03
CA LEU A 270 17.07 3.32 11.25
C LEU A 270 15.94 3.81 12.17
N SER A 271 16.26 4.01 13.44
CA SER A 271 15.32 4.51 14.45
C SER A 271 15.20 6.04 14.44
N TYR A 272 15.39 6.63 13.27
CA TYR A 272 15.40 8.07 13.09
C TYR A 272 14.06 8.69 13.42
N ARG A 273 14.09 9.85 14.07
CA ARG A 273 12.90 10.67 14.29
C ARG A 273 12.43 11.27 12.95
N VAL A 274 11.31 10.78 12.45
CA VAL A 274 10.62 11.26 11.25
C VAL A 274 9.20 11.67 11.64
N VAL A 275 8.93 12.97 11.59
CA VAL A 275 7.61 13.52 11.95
C VAL A 275 6.66 13.36 10.78
N PHE A 276 5.51 12.72 11.02
CA PHE A 276 4.40 12.64 10.06
C PHE A 276 3.19 13.44 10.58
N PRO A 277 2.77 14.50 9.87
CA PRO A 277 1.63 15.32 10.31
C PRO A 277 0.31 14.57 10.11
N LEU A 278 -0.72 14.91 10.89
CA LEU A 278 -2.06 14.38 10.68
C LEU A 278 -2.67 14.88 9.37
N GLU A 279 -2.34 16.10 8.96
CA GLU A 279 -2.73 16.69 7.69
C GLU A 279 -1.48 16.97 6.85
N LEU A 280 -1.44 16.44 5.64
CA LEU A 280 -0.32 16.56 4.73
C LEU A 280 -0.75 17.33 3.48
N LYS A 281 -0.07 18.44 3.21
CA LYS A 281 -0.21 19.17 1.95
C LYS A 281 0.77 18.63 0.93
N LEU A 282 0.24 18.05 -0.14
CA LEU A 282 1.02 17.57 -1.26
C LEU A 282 0.94 18.58 -2.39
N ILE A 283 2.09 19.15 -2.75
CA ILE A 283 2.19 20.10 -3.86
C ILE A 283 2.15 19.31 -5.16
N ASN A 284 1.07 19.42 -5.93
CA ASN A 284 1.03 18.86 -7.27
C ASN A 284 1.88 19.74 -8.20
N THR A 285 2.90 19.12 -8.82
CA THR A 285 3.84 19.83 -9.70
C THR A 285 3.25 20.26 -11.04
N VAL A 286 2.08 19.73 -11.42
CA VAL A 286 1.48 19.97 -12.75
C VAL A 286 0.45 21.09 -12.72
N ASP A 287 -0.45 21.10 -11.73
CA ASP A 287 -1.61 22.00 -11.71
C ASP A 287 -1.56 23.10 -10.64
N ASN A 288 -0.50 23.17 -9.81
CA ASN A 288 -0.39 24.10 -8.67
C ASN A 288 -1.61 24.07 -7.72
N SER A 289 -2.36 22.97 -7.72
CA SER A 289 -3.41 22.69 -6.74
C SER A 289 -2.79 21.95 -5.58
N ASP A 290 -2.86 22.55 -4.39
CA ASP A 290 -2.47 21.90 -3.15
C ASP A 290 -3.53 20.83 -2.83
N LEU A 291 -3.12 19.57 -2.81
CA LEU A 291 -3.97 18.48 -2.36
C LEU A 291 -3.71 18.24 -0.89
N GLU A 292 -4.77 18.30 -0.10
CA GLU A 292 -4.72 18.03 1.33
C GLU A 292 -5.09 16.57 1.58
N TYR A 293 -4.27 15.92 2.41
CA TYR A 293 -4.46 14.54 2.82
C TYR A 293 -4.60 14.46 4.33
N SER A 294 -5.46 13.58 4.82
CA SER A 294 -5.57 13.24 6.25
C SER A 294 -4.98 11.86 6.52
N LEU A 295 -4.08 11.77 7.49
CA LEU A 295 -3.57 10.50 8.01
C LEU A 295 -4.71 9.75 8.69
N PHE A 296 -4.92 8.49 8.28
CA PHE A 296 -5.92 7.63 8.90
C PHE A 296 -5.36 6.28 9.34
N ALA A 297 -4.20 5.84 8.85
CA ALA A 297 -3.56 4.64 9.39
C ALA A 297 -2.03 4.75 9.44
N VAL A 298 -1.44 4.15 10.46
CA VAL A 298 0.00 4.07 10.70
C VAL A 298 0.34 2.65 11.11
N LEU A 299 1.12 1.96 10.30
CA LEU A 299 1.74 0.70 10.69
C LEU A 299 3.04 1.01 11.40
N VAL A 300 3.24 0.42 12.57
CA VAL A 300 4.45 0.61 13.37
C VAL A 300 5.19 -0.71 13.43
N HIS A 301 6.49 -0.66 13.18
CA HIS A 301 7.37 -1.80 13.38
C HIS A 301 8.09 -1.67 14.73
N VAL A 302 7.84 -2.64 15.61
CA VAL A 302 8.46 -2.78 16.93
C VAL A 302 9.60 -3.79 16.84
N GLY A 303 10.82 -3.37 17.14
CA GLY A 303 11.99 -4.26 17.10
C GLY A 303 13.25 -3.58 16.60
N SER A 304 14.36 -4.30 16.64
CA SER A 304 15.70 -3.77 16.33
C SER A 304 16.22 -4.14 14.94
N GLY A 305 15.64 -5.17 14.30
CA GLY A 305 16.08 -5.65 12.99
C GLY A 305 14.91 -6.01 12.07
N PRO A 306 15.17 -6.27 10.78
CA PRO A 306 14.13 -6.62 9.80
C PRO A 306 13.55 -8.03 10.01
N ASN A 307 14.37 -8.97 10.48
CA ASN A 307 14.00 -10.39 10.56
C ASN A 307 13.34 -10.77 11.91
N HIS A 308 13.31 -9.83 12.86
CA HIS A 308 12.76 -10.04 14.20
C HIS A 308 12.10 -8.74 14.65
N GLY A 309 10.78 -8.78 14.78
CA GLY A 309 9.99 -7.65 15.20
C GLY A 309 8.51 -7.98 15.23
N HIS A 310 7.74 -7.00 15.63
CA HIS A 310 6.30 -7.09 15.76
C HIS A 310 5.65 -5.90 15.06
N TYR A 311 4.57 -6.14 14.34
CA TYR A 311 3.85 -5.08 13.66
C TYR A 311 2.53 -4.83 14.34
N ILE A 312 2.25 -3.55 14.57
CA ILE A 312 0.98 -3.06 15.11
C ILE A 312 0.40 -2.05 14.12
N SER A 313 -0.90 -1.80 14.21
CA SER A 313 -1.59 -0.85 13.34
C SER A 313 -2.37 0.15 14.18
N LEU A 314 -2.12 1.43 13.98
CA LEU A 314 -2.94 2.51 14.50
C LEU A 314 -3.84 3.01 13.39
N VAL A 315 -5.14 3.06 13.64
CA VAL A 315 -6.12 3.51 12.64
C VAL A 315 -7.06 4.54 13.25
N LYS A 316 -7.43 5.55 12.47
CA LYS A 316 -8.41 6.56 12.82
C LYS A 316 -9.77 6.08 12.32
N SER A 317 -10.70 5.89 13.25
CA SER A 317 -12.11 5.64 12.93
C SER A 317 -12.91 6.83 13.44
N HIS A 318 -13.48 7.61 12.52
CA HIS A 318 -14.19 8.84 12.87
C HIS A 318 -13.30 9.80 13.67
N ASN A 319 -13.63 10.06 14.94
CA ASN A 319 -12.94 11.02 15.80
C ASN A 319 -11.96 10.40 16.80
N HIS A 320 -11.76 9.07 16.78
CA HIS A 320 -10.88 8.38 17.72
C HIS A 320 -9.87 7.50 17.00
N TRP A 321 -8.72 7.31 17.64
CA TRP A 321 -7.72 6.36 17.19
C TRP A 321 -7.92 5.02 17.87
N LEU A 322 -7.68 3.96 17.12
CA LEU A 322 -7.72 2.58 17.57
C LEU A 322 -6.32 2.00 17.38
N PHE A 323 -5.87 1.29 18.40
CA PHE A 323 -4.62 0.57 18.45
C PHE A 323 -4.92 -0.92 18.26
N PHE A 324 -4.45 -1.49 17.16
CA PHE A 324 -4.58 -2.91 16.82
C PHE A 324 -3.25 -3.62 17.00
N ASP A 325 -3.23 -4.55 17.95
CA ASP A 325 -2.13 -5.47 18.21
C ASP A 325 -2.68 -6.91 18.16
N ASP A 326 -2.66 -7.48 16.95
CA ASP A 326 -3.26 -8.77 16.63
C ASP A 326 -4.71 -8.86 17.15
N GLU A 327 -4.93 -9.65 18.20
CA GLU A 327 -6.24 -9.91 18.82
C GLU A 327 -6.73 -8.74 19.69
N ASN A 328 -5.81 -7.90 20.16
CA ASN A 328 -6.10 -6.82 21.07
C ASN A 328 -6.45 -5.54 20.30
N VAL A 329 -7.56 -4.94 20.67
CA VAL A 329 -8.02 -3.66 20.13
C VAL A 329 -8.31 -2.71 21.27
N GLU A 330 -7.61 -1.59 21.27
CA GLU A 330 -7.71 -0.57 22.32
C GLU A 330 -7.96 0.81 21.71
N MET A 331 -8.63 1.68 22.45
CA MET A 331 -8.77 3.09 22.06
C MET A 331 -7.51 3.84 22.48
N THR A 332 -7.05 4.75 21.63
CA THR A 332 -5.90 5.59 21.92
C THR A 332 -6.11 7.02 21.44
N ASP A 333 -5.23 7.91 21.90
CA ASP A 333 -5.24 9.33 21.59
C ASP A 333 -4.24 9.68 20.49
N GLU A 334 -4.45 10.83 19.84
CA GLU A 334 -3.54 11.37 18.83
C GLU A 334 -2.11 11.57 19.36
N SER A 335 -1.94 11.80 20.66
CA SER A 335 -0.62 11.91 21.29
C SER A 335 0.19 10.62 21.19
N MET A 336 -0.48 9.45 21.17
CA MET A 336 0.21 8.17 20.98
C MET A 336 0.76 8.03 19.56
N VAL A 337 0.07 8.57 18.55
CA VAL A 337 0.58 8.57 17.17
C VAL A 337 1.93 9.29 17.08
N GLN A 338 2.10 10.36 17.87
CA GLN A 338 3.33 11.15 17.90
C GLN A 338 4.51 10.44 18.57
N THR A 339 4.29 9.43 19.42
CA THR A 339 5.39 8.67 20.03
C THR A 339 6.11 7.80 19.02
N PHE A 340 5.42 7.40 17.94
CA PHE A 340 5.97 6.55 16.87
C PHE A 340 6.77 7.31 15.81
N PHE A 341 7.03 8.61 15.99
CA PHE A 341 7.94 9.36 15.11
C PHE A 341 9.37 8.78 15.13
N GLY A 342 9.75 8.13 16.23
CA GLY A 342 11.07 7.57 16.47
C GLY A 342 11.93 8.47 17.35
N SER A 343 13.22 8.15 17.45
CA SER A 343 14.10 8.74 18.45
C SER A 343 14.98 9.86 17.90
N ALA A 344 15.09 10.95 18.67
CA ALA A 344 16.01 12.05 18.37
C ALA A 344 17.49 11.66 18.59
N GLN A 345 17.75 10.60 19.36
CA GLN A 345 19.08 10.05 19.63
C GLN A 345 19.17 8.60 19.12
N GLU A 346 20.36 8.18 18.68
CA GLU A 346 20.58 6.76 18.33
C GLU A 346 20.55 5.89 19.59
N PHE A 347 19.41 5.25 19.86
CA PHE A 347 19.28 4.23 20.90
C PHE A 347 19.41 2.83 20.30
N SER A 348 20.19 1.97 20.95
CA SER A 348 20.42 0.58 20.56
C SER A 348 19.36 -0.41 21.12
N GLY A 349 18.23 0.10 21.60
CA GLY A 349 17.15 -0.69 22.19
C GLY A 349 16.07 -1.13 21.17
N ASN A 350 15.06 -1.84 21.66
CA ASN A 350 13.83 -2.03 20.89
C ASN A 350 13.15 -0.68 20.67
N THR A 351 12.81 -0.41 19.41
CA THR A 351 12.14 0.83 19.01
C THR A 351 10.88 0.51 18.25
N ASP A 352 9.89 1.34 18.42
CA ASP A 352 8.56 1.33 17.85
C ASP A 352 8.44 2.56 16.94
N ASN A 353 8.69 2.36 15.64
CA ASN A 353 8.70 3.48 14.70
C ASN A 353 7.65 3.26 13.62
N GLY A 354 6.93 4.32 13.27
CA GLY A 354 6.02 4.32 12.12
C GLY A 354 6.77 3.90 10.87
N TYR A 355 6.22 2.96 10.13
CA TYR A 355 6.86 2.25 9.03
C TYR A 355 6.13 2.48 7.71
N ILE A 356 4.81 2.30 7.70
CA ILE A 356 3.94 2.59 6.54
C ILE A 356 2.83 3.53 7.02
N LEU A 357 2.60 4.60 6.26
CA LEU A 357 1.60 5.62 6.55
C LEU A 357 0.56 5.63 5.45
N PHE A 358 -0.72 5.69 5.82
CA PHE A 358 -1.84 5.79 4.90
C PHE A 358 -2.54 7.14 5.08
N TYR A 359 -2.60 7.87 3.98
CA TYR A 359 -3.18 9.19 3.87
C TYR A 359 -4.36 9.15 2.89
N GLU A 360 -5.51 9.69 3.28
CA GLU A 360 -6.71 9.81 2.44
C GLU A 360 -6.84 11.25 1.93
N SER A 361 -7.12 11.43 0.64
CA SER A 361 -7.34 12.74 0.03
C SER A 361 -8.62 13.39 0.55
N LEU A 362 -8.55 14.67 0.90
CA LEU A 362 -9.72 15.46 1.33
C LEU A 362 -10.48 16.08 0.16
N ALA A 363 -9.94 15.99 -1.07
CA ALA A 363 -10.48 16.66 -2.26
C ALA A 363 -11.86 16.14 -2.70
N GLU A 364 -12.26 14.93 -2.28
CA GLU A 364 -13.57 14.34 -2.64
C GLU A 364 -14.71 14.73 -1.67
N LYS A 365 -14.44 15.49 -0.59
CA LYS A 365 -15.47 15.89 0.40
C LYS A 365 -16.07 17.28 0.19
N SER A 366 -15.80 17.94 -0.95
CA SER A 366 -16.28 19.31 -1.25
C SER A 366 -17.49 19.35 -2.17
#